data_AF-A0A351Y808-F1
#
_entry.id   AF-A0A351Y808-F1
#
_cell.length_a   1.000
_cell.length_b   1.000
_cell.length_c   1.000
_cell.angle_alpha   90.00
_cell.angle_beta   90.00
_cell.angle_gamma   90.00
#
_symmetry.space_group_name_H-M   'P 1'
#
loop_
_entity.id
_entity.type
_entity.pdbx_description
1 polymer ?
#
loop_
_entity_poly.entity_id
_entity_poly.type
_entity_poly.pdbx_seq_one_letter_code
_entity_poly.pdbx_strand_id
1 'polypeptide(L)'
;MSKNKMKNVLALGLMSSALLLAGCDKVEANLPTNNPILDFGSEAETIYNNTEKQIYEALVTSGDTNSEKILNNVLYIYSQSVFGPFFGENGLKAVATSGDDAKLDAFVNTYSTYQVKENGELNKEASRARVISFYNEVLYRINEVFFGYVKDSTYQERNEFIEEKFYKAQIKNYYHLPSKLGEELPYKSEGVLVDGSYRLSEEDAINDTLLQKFFRDIFAVYSEYIEINVLPDIYRKELTAQYLIDENYASTIKNVAARKVDYITLPAGDNNNVSRLLNAYDSVIIKADSNNVSKADKYSLTFLDRLYKGVDQTLYDTSNEEGQIAKQIYDRANWTLSEIDIDGDGTNDYKYYLESQFGDICEKFKVIQSSSSRYDPNFETQWNSFTSNGTYSATTGFEIQRRELFAKNETTNGWYTPGGLSSLPENLRNRIFKTQVANQLVSNDNSKYDYVKNEGGHYYLIPKDPLTTDTHPYIVKDGTNFVIVEVKEAVKSSRLDETKDDFYGLDKAYRIAHKIAYSLASSDTWVKAAKSYYVEKMSIIYHDEYVLDYFKTTFPDLFD
;
A
#
# COMPACT_ATOMS: atom_id res chain seq x y z
N MET A 1 -38.03 27.60 -31.42
CA MET A 1 -37.28 26.45 -31.97
C MET A 1 -35.80 26.66 -31.66
N SER A 2 -35.32 26.02 -30.59
CA SER A 2 -34.00 26.26 -30.00
C SER A 2 -33.22 24.94 -29.96
N LYS A 3 -32.04 24.94 -30.58
CA LYS A 3 -31.04 23.87 -30.50
C LYS A 3 -30.45 23.84 -29.08
N ASN A 4 -30.64 22.75 -28.34
CA ASN A 4 -29.89 22.44 -27.12
C ASN A 4 -29.13 21.13 -27.36
N LYS A 5 -27.80 21.20 -27.46
CA LYS A 5 -26.83 20.92 -26.37
C LYS A 5 -26.89 19.47 -25.89
N MET A 6 -26.16 18.62 -26.59
CA MET A 6 -25.72 17.31 -26.10
C MET A 6 -24.24 17.47 -25.74
N LYS A 7 -23.96 17.65 -24.45
CA LYS A 7 -22.62 17.57 -23.84
C LYS A 7 -22.79 17.10 -22.39
N ASN A 8 -21.89 16.21 -21.98
CA ASN A 8 -21.60 15.73 -20.62
C ASN A 8 -22.47 14.57 -20.11
N VAL A 9 -21.97 13.33 -20.26
CA VAL A 9 -21.87 12.31 -19.19
C VAL A 9 -20.83 11.27 -19.64
N LEU A 10 -19.57 11.43 -19.21
CA LEU A 10 -18.57 10.34 -19.10
C LEU A 10 -17.30 10.92 -18.46
N ALA A 11 -17.32 11.06 -17.13
CA ALA A 11 -16.15 11.36 -16.32
C ALA A 11 -16.53 11.13 -14.86
N LEU A 12 -16.20 9.95 -14.32
CA LEU A 12 -16.06 9.68 -12.89
C LEU A 12 -15.63 8.21 -12.74
N GLY A 13 -14.41 8.00 -12.23
CA GLY A 13 -13.94 6.66 -11.87
C GLY A 13 -12.48 6.39 -12.19
N LEU A 14 -11.55 7.30 -11.85
CA LEU A 14 -10.11 7.01 -11.79
C LEU A 14 -9.49 8.04 -10.84
N MET A 15 -9.40 7.69 -9.56
CA MET A 15 -8.60 8.32 -8.49
C MET A 15 -8.97 7.50 -7.24
N SER A 16 -8.14 6.62 -6.69
CA SER A 16 -6.91 6.98 -5.98
C SER A 16 -6.06 5.73 -5.80
N SER A 17 -5.11 5.53 -6.72
CA SER A 17 -3.97 4.65 -6.47
C SER A 17 -2.75 5.42 -6.96
N ALA A 18 -2.24 6.32 -6.12
CA ALA A 18 -0.82 6.67 -6.20
C ALA A 18 0.00 5.48 -5.69
N LEU A 19 -0.24 4.30 -6.28
CA LEU A 19 0.75 3.27 -6.39
C LEU A 19 1.76 3.88 -7.35
N LEU A 20 2.99 4.06 -6.86
CA LEU A 20 4.15 4.28 -7.71
C LEU A 20 4.24 3.07 -8.64
N LEU A 21 3.52 3.13 -9.76
CA LEU A 21 3.75 2.35 -10.97
C LEU A 21 5.06 2.87 -11.59
N ALA A 22 6.17 2.57 -10.93
CA ALA A 22 7.45 2.41 -11.60
C ALA A 22 7.56 0.93 -11.96
N GLY A 23 6.68 0.49 -12.84
CA GLY A 23 6.51 -0.92 -13.19
C GLY A 23 5.79 -1.08 -14.51
N CYS A 24 6.15 -0.27 -15.51
CA CYS A 24 5.87 -0.57 -16.91
C CYS A 24 7.03 -0.02 -17.76
N ASP A 25 7.51 -0.88 -18.65
CA ASP A 25 8.57 -0.71 -19.64
C ASP A 25 10.02 -0.74 -19.11
N LYS A 26 10.42 -1.90 -18.59
CA LYS A 26 11.75 -2.46 -18.94
C LYS A 26 11.56 -3.55 -19.99
N VAL A 27 11.33 -3.13 -21.23
CA VAL A 27 11.66 -3.98 -22.38
C VAL A 27 13.17 -3.99 -22.50
N GLU A 28 13.80 -5.08 -22.07
CA GLU A 28 15.17 -5.40 -22.47
C GLU A 28 15.19 -5.62 -23.99
N ALA A 29 16.15 -5.00 -24.67
CA ALA A 29 16.41 -5.33 -26.05
C ALA A 29 17.00 -6.75 -26.12
N ASN A 30 16.24 -7.69 -26.69
CA ASN A 30 16.76 -9.00 -27.07
C ASN A 30 17.75 -8.84 -28.24
N LEU A 31 18.96 -9.40 -28.10
CA LEU A 31 19.88 -9.56 -29.23
C LEU A 31 19.39 -10.73 -30.11
N PRO A 32 19.32 -10.56 -31.45
CA PRO A 32 18.87 -11.62 -32.34
C PRO A 32 19.87 -12.78 -32.41
N THR A 33 19.34 -13.99 -32.52
CA THR A 33 20.02 -15.26 -32.74
C THR A 33 20.66 -15.32 -34.13
N ASN A 34 21.99 -15.40 -34.19
CA ASN A 34 22.78 -16.35 -35.01
C ASN A 34 24.30 -16.12 -34.81
N ASN A 35 24.99 -17.19 -34.36
CA ASN A 35 26.42 -17.39 -33.99
C ASN A 35 27.52 -16.77 -34.89
N PRO A 36 28.83 -16.71 -34.49
CA PRO A 36 29.47 -17.13 -33.22
C PRO A 36 30.34 -16.06 -32.50
N ILE A 37 30.88 -16.52 -31.35
CA ILE A 37 31.50 -15.85 -30.20
C ILE A 37 33.04 -15.68 -30.38
N LEU A 38 33.49 -15.03 -31.46
CA LEU A 38 34.89 -14.76 -31.93
C LEU A 38 35.53 -15.80 -32.89
N ASP A 39 36.14 -15.30 -33.98
CA ASP A 39 37.47 -15.73 -34.50
C ASP A 39 38.10 -14.58 -35.33
N PHE A 40 39.40 -14.34 -35.15
CA PHE A 40 40.16 -13.22 -35.70
C PHE A 40 41.24 -13.68 -36.70
N GLY A 41 41.12 -13.24 -37.95
CA GLY A 41 42.22 -13.15 -38.92
C GLY A 41 41.73 -13.31 -40.36
N SER A 42 42.24 -12.60 -41.37
CA SER A 42 43.31 -11.61 -41.46
C SER A 42 42.86 -10.53 -42.46
N GLU A 43 43.23 -9.29 -42.18
CA GLU A 43 42.99 -8.08 -42.99
C GLU A 43 41.62 -7.42 -42.76
N ALA A 44 41.70 -6.41 -41.89
CA ALA A 44 40.67 -5.46 -41.59
C ALA A 44 40.19 -4.76 -42.88
N GLU A 45 38.91 -4.91 -43.20
CA GLU A 45 38.03 -3.83 -43.63
C GLU A 45 36.61 -4.38 -43.76
N THR A 46 35.63 -3.63 -43.26
CA THR A 46 34.18 -3.91 -43.23
C THR A 46 33.68 -4.97 -42.23
N ILE A 47 33.81 -4.69 -40.93
CA ILE A 47 32.93 -5.33 -39.94
C ILE A 47 31.55 -4.66 -40.01
N TYR A 48 30.64 -5.27 -40.78
CA TYR A 48 29.20 -5.08 -40.57
C TYR A 48 28.81 -5.86 -39.30
N ASN A 49 28.14 -5.21 -38.34
CA ASN A 49 27.80 -5.72 -37.00
C ASN A 49 28.99 -5.98 -36.06
N ASN A 50 29.66 -4.90 -35.66
CA ASN A 50 30.55 -4.93 -34.50
C ASN A 50 29.71 -5.03 -33.21
N THR A 51 29.44 -6.26 -32.76
CA THR A 51 28.57 -6.55 -31.61
C THR A 51 29.13 -6.00 -30.30
N GLU A 52 30.44 -5.93 -30.11
CA GLU A 52 31.05 -5.27 -28.94
C GLU A 52 30.86 -3.76 -28.97
N LYS A 53 30.97 -3.13 -30.15
CA LYS A 53 30.59 -1.73 -30.34
C LYS A 53 29.08 -1.54 -30.18
N GLN A 54 28.24 -2.49 -30.57
CA GLN A 54 26.78 -2.41 -30.37
C GLN A 54 26.39 -2.65 -28.90
N ILE A 55 27.11 -3.49 -28.15
CA ILE A 55 26.94 -3.68 -26.71
C ILE A 55 27.47 -2.46 -25.96
N TYR A 56 28.66 -1.97 -26.32
CA TYR A 56 29.25 -0.76 -25.78
C TYR A 56 28.40 0.47 -26.13
N GLU A 57 27.94 0.64 -27.36
CA GLU A 57 26.98 1.68 -27.75
C GLU A 57 25.65 1.43 -27.02
N ALA A 58 25.09 0.23 -26.91
CA ALA A 58 23.89 0.02 -26.10
C ALA A 58 24.09 0.33 -24.60
N LEU A 59 25.33 0.28 -24.08
CA LEU A 59 25.70 0.64 -22.70
C LEU A 59 26.07 2.12 -22.53
N VAL A 60 26.58 2.78 -23.57
CA VAL A 60 27.25 4.11 -23.52
C VAL A 60 26.62 5.14 -24.47
N THR A 61 25.74 4.73 -25.38
CA THR A 61 25.08 5.62 -26.33
C THR A 61 24.12 6.58 -25.61
N SER A 62 24.24 7.84 -26.01
CA SER A 62 23.75 9.03 -25.34
C SER A 62 22.23 9.04 -25.12
N GLY A 63 21.87 9.02 -23.85
CA GLY A 63 20.57 9.31 -23.27
C GLY A 63 20.69 9.14 -21.75
N ASP A 64 20.02 9.98 -20.97
CA ASP A 64 20.12 9.99 -19.49
C ASP A 64 19.93 8.60 -18.85
N THR A 65 19.25 7.67 -19.53
CA THR A 65 18.85 6.37 -19.01
C THR A 65 19.97 5.39 -18.64
N ASN A 66 21.13 5.37 -19.31
CA ASN A 66 22.17 4.38 -18.98
C ASN A 66 23.12 4.87 -17.88
N SER A 67 23.52 6.12 -17.93
CA SER A 67 24.29 6.73 -16.85
C SER A 67 23.46 6.89 -15.57
N GLU A 68 22.15 7.14 -15.70
CA GLU A 68 21.22 7.07 -14.56
C GLU A 68 21.12 5.64 -13.98
N LYS A 69 21.09 4.60 -14.82
CA LYS A 69 21.16 3.20 -14.34
C LYS A 69 22.47 2.93 -13.60
N ILE A 70 23.61 3.39 -14.11
CA ILE A 70 24.91 3.26 -13.43
C ILE A 70 24.85 3.95 -12.06
N LEU A 71 24.39 5.20 -12.00
CA LEU A 71 24.20 5.92 -10.74
C LEU A 71 23.28 5.14 -9.79
N ASN A 72 22.14 4.64 -10.26
CA ASN A 72 21.18 3.90 -9.44
C ASN A 72 21.77 2.57 -8.91
N ASN A 73 22.64 1.91 -9.68
CA ASN A 73 23.35 0.70 -9.24
C ASN A 73 24.45 1.03 -8.23
N VAL A 74 25.23 2.10 -8.46
CA VAL A 74 26.24 2.60 -7.51
C VAL A 74 25.59 2.97 -6.19
N LEU A 75 24.46 3.68 -6.20
CA LEU A 75 23.71 4.03 -4.99
C LEU A 75 23.16 2.79 -4.27
N TYR A 76 22.76 1.75 -5.01
CA TYR A 76 22.35 0.48 -4.40
C TYR A 76 23.54 -0.22 -3.71
N ILE A 77 24.68 -0.36 -4.38
CA ILE A 77 25.89 -0.93 -3.77
C ILE A 77 26.32 -0.11 -2.54
N TYR A 78 26.29 1.22 -2.65
CA TYR A 78 26.60 2.09 -1.53
C TYR A 78 25.63 1.90 -0.37
N SER A 79 24.32 1.80 -0.63
CA SER A 79 23.33 1.54 0.41
C SER A 79 23.55 0.18 1.10
N GLN A 80 24.05 -0.85 0.40
CA GLN A 80 24.46 -2.10 1.04
C GLN A 80 25.69 -1.92 1.93
N SER A 81 26.60 -0.98 1.63
CA SER A 81 27.71 -0.65 2.54
C SER A 81 27.26 0.12 3.80
N VAL A 82 26.12 0.81 3.72
CA VAL A 82 25.54 1.57 4.84
C VAL A 82 24.67 0.66 5.72
N PHE A 83 23.78 -0.12 5.11
CA PHE A 83 22.74 -0.90 5.80
C PHE A 83 23.04 -2.40 5.89
N GLY A 84 24.00 -2.90 5.12
CA GLY A 84 24.26 -4.33 4.92
C GLY A 84 23.39 -4.96 3.83
N PRO A 85 23.90 -6.00 3.14
CA PRO A 85 23.10 -6.75 2.18
C PRO A 85 21.93 -7.45 2.88
N PHE A 86 20.79 -7.56 2.20
CA PHE A 86 19.60 -8.19 2.79
C PHE A 86 19.76 -9.71 2.93
N PHE A 87 20.20 -10.36 1.85
CA PHE A 87 20.48 -11.79 1.78
C PHE A 87 21.93 -12.12 2.12
N GLY A 88 22.23 -13.41 2.28
CA GLY A 88 23.54 -13.95 2.65
C GLY A 88 23.60 -14.44 4.10
N GLU A 89 24.62 -15.25 4.41
CA GLU A 89 24.79 -15.86 5.74
C GLU A 89 24.91 -14.83 6.88
N ASN A 90 25.54 -13.69 6.58
CA ASN A 90 25.68 -12.54 7.47
C ASN A 90 24.84 -11.33 7.00
N GLY A 91 23.86 -11.58 6.12
CA GLY A 91 22.94 -10.55 5.64
C GLY A 91 21.91 -10.15 6.70
N LEU A 92 21.27 -9.00 6.49
CA LEU A 92 20.29 -8.41 7.41
C LEU A 92 19.18 -9.41 7.79
N LYS A 93 18.62 -10.15 6.82
CA LYS A 93 17.58 -11.15 7.08
C LYS A 93 18.08 -12.26 8.01
N ALA A 94 19.23 -12.85 7.70
CA ALA A 94 19.78 -13.96 8.47
C ALA A 94 20.15 -13.54 9.90
N VAL A 95 20.71 -12.34 10.06
CA VAL A 95 21.08 -11.80 11.37
C VAL A 95 19.83 -11.46 12.19
N ALA A 96 18.87 -10.72 11.63
CA ALA A 96 17.68 -10.27 12.33
C ALA A 96 16.77 -11.42 12.78
N THR A 97 16.72 -12.53 12.04
CA THR A 97 15.90 -13.71 12.39
C THR A 97 16.66 -14.76 13.20
N SER A 98 17.94 -14.56 13.51
CA SER A 98 18.77 -15.60 14.15
C SER A 98 18.47 -15.81 15.65
N GLY A 99 17.94 -14.78 16.33
CA GLY A 99 17.85 -14.77 17.79
C GLY A 99 19.21 -14.71 18.50
N ASP A 100 20.30 -14.43 17.78
CA ASP A 100 21.67 -14.41 18.30
C ASP A 100 22.18 -12.98 18.47
N ASP A 101 22.27 -12.54 19.73
CA ASP A 101 22.80 -11.24 20.13
C ASP A 101 24.24 -10.98 19.66
N ALA A 102 25.07 -12.01 19.54
CA ALA A 102 26.45 -11.86 19.09
C ALA A 102 26.51 -11.54 17.60
N LYS A 103 25.62 -12.13 16.79
CA LYS A 103 25.49 -11.80 15.36
C LYS A 103 24.98 -10.37 15.18
N LEU A 104 23.98 -9.96 15.96
CA LEU A 104 23.48 -8.58 15.93
C LEU A 104 24.56 -7.57 16.35
N ASP A 105 25.31 -7.85 17.41
CA ASP A 105 26.44 -6.99 17.84
C ASP A 105 27.51 -6.87 16.75
N ALA A 106 27.87 -7.98 16.09
CA ALA A 106 28.83 -7.95 14.99
C ALA A 106 28.32 -7.12 13.80
N PHE A 107 27.03 -7.22 13.49
CA PHE A 107 26.39 -6.44 12.44
C PHE A 107 26.37 -4.94 12.76
N VAL A 108 26.00 -4.56 14.00
CA VAL A 108 26.04 -3.16 14.49
C VAL A 108 27.45 -2.58 14.45
N ASN A 109 28.47 -3.39 14.76
CA ASN A 109 29.87 -2.94 14.69
C ASN A 109 30.34 -2.71 13.25
N THR A 110 29.80 -3.48 12.30
CA THR A 110 30.12 -3.36 10.87
C THR A 110 29.42 -2.16 10.25
N TYR A 111 28.15 -1.92 10.60
CA TYR A 111 27.29 -0.91 9.98
C TYR A 111 26.92 0.16 11.01
N SER A 112 27.66 1.27 10.99
CA SER A 112 27.55 2.34 12.00
C SER A 112 26.18 3.04 12.06
N THR A 113 25.37 2.95 11.00
CA THR A 113 24.01 3.51 10.94
C THR A 113 23.10 2.97 12.05
N TYR A 114 23.38 1.77 12.57
CA TYR A 114 22.60 1.15 13.64
C TYR A 114 23.06 1.52 15.04
N GLN A 115 24.22 2.15 15.19
CA GLN A 115 24.79 2.45 16.50
C GLN A 115 23.97 3.54 17.21
N VAL A 116 23.37 3.16 18.33
CA VAL A 116 22.73 4.08 19.27
C VAL A 116 23.72 4.36 20.38
N LYS A 117 24.02 5.65 20.61
CA LYS A 117 24.87 6.07 21.72
C LYS A 117 24.04 6.78 22.78
N GLU A 118 24.26 6.40 24.02
CA GLU A 118 23.67 7.04 25.20
C GLU A 118 24.82 7.47 26.10
N ASN A 119 24.88 8.77 26.44
CA ASN A 119 26.00 9.36 27.18
C ASN A 119 27.39 9.12 26.55
N GLY A 120 27.45 8.95 25.22
CA GLY A 120 28.69 8.70 24.47
C GLY A 120 29.11 7.24 24.39
N GLU A 121 28.44 6.33 25.10
CA GLU A 121 28.68 4.89 25.07
C GLU A 121 27.68 4.17 24.15
N LEU A 122 28.10 3.06 23.55
CA LEU A 122 27.23 2.27 22.68
C LEU A 122 26.15 1.57 23.52
N ASN A 123 24.89 1.96 23.31
CA ASN A 123 23.74 1.24 23.84
C ASN A 123 23.45 0.05 22.91
N LYS A 124 23.96 -1.12 23.29
CA LYS A 124 23.83 -2.36 22.50
C LYS A 124 22.37 -2.77 22.30
N GLU A 125 21.56 -2.70 23.34
CA GLU A 125 20.15 -3.11 23.28
C GLU A 125 19.38 -2.25 22.26
N ALA A 126 19.50 -0.93 22.35
CA ALA A 126 18.87 -0.01 21.41
C ALA A 126 19.42 -0.16 19.99
N SER A 127 20.72 -0.46 19.84
CA SER A 127 21.34 -0.71 18.53
C SER A 127 20.81 -1.99 17.88
N ARG A 128 20.68 -3.08 18.65
CA ARG A 128 20.07 -4.35 18.18
C ARG A 128 18.61 -4.14 17.79
N ALA A 129 17.85 -3.42 18.62
CA ALA A 129 16.47 -3.07 18.32
C ALA A 129 16.34 -2.26 17.01
N ARG A 130 17.30 -1.36 16.75
CA ARG A 130 17.35 -0.61 15.48
C ARG A 130 17.59 -1.51 14.27
N VAL A 131 18.46 -2.52 14.37
CA VAL A 131 18.66 -3.52 13.30
C VAL A 131 17.37 -4.27 13.01
N ILE A 132 16.71 -4.80 14.05
CA ILE A 132 15.45 -5.54 13.92
C ILE A 132 14.34 -4.65 13.35
N SER A 133 14.24 -3.40 13.80
CA SER A 133 13.27 -2.46 13.27
C SER A 133 13.52 -2.16 11.81
N PHE A 134 14.77 -1.94 11.39
CA PHE A 134 15.09 -1.70 9.98
C PHE A 134 14.80 -2.93 9.11
N TYR A 135 15.16 -4.13 9.58
CA TYR A 135 14.77 -5.38 8.92
C TYR A 135 13.26 -5.49 8.72
N ASN A 136 12.47 -5.22 9.76
CA ASN A 136 11.01 -5.28 9.68
C ASN A 136 10.42 -4.25 8.70
N GLU A 137 11.02 -3.05 8.60
CA GLU A 137 10.61 -2.07 7.60
C GLU A 137 10.94 -2.55 6.18
N VAL A 138 12.16 -3.05 5.93
CA VAL A 138 12.53 -3.61 4.61
C VAL A 138 11.62 -4.78 4.24
N LEU A 139 11.35 -5.68 5.19
CA LEU A 139 10.42 -6.80 5.02
C LEU A 139 9.01 -6.31 4.68
N TYR A 140 8.51 -5.31 5.40
CA TYR A 140 7.22 -4.68 5.10
C TYR A 140 7.18 -4.14 3.67
N ARG A 141 8.24 -3.49 3.19
CA ARG A 141 8.31 -2.95 1.82
C ARG A 141 8.37 -4.03 0.75
N ILE A 142 9.13 -5.10 0.98
CA ILE A 142 9.13 -6.27 0.07
C ILE A 142 7.71 -6.82 -0.02
N ASN A 143 7.06 -7.02 1.12
CA ASN A 143 5.71 -7.56 1.16
C ASN A 143 4.68 -6.60 0.55
N GLU A 144 4.87 -5.29 0.70
CA GLU A 144 4.04 -4.25 0.06
C GLU A 144 4.10 -4.33 -1.46
N VAL A 145 5.31 -4.56 -2.03
CA VAL A 145 5.49 -4.76 -3.47
C VAL A 145 4.77 -6.03 -3.95
N PHE A 146 4.93 -7.15 -3.24
CA PHE A 146 4.27 -8.41 -3.60
C PHE A 146 2.74 -8.33 -3.46
N PHE A 147 2.25 -7.66 -2.42
CA PHE A 147 0.84 -7.39 -2.25
C PHE A 147 0.29 -6.46 -3.34
N GLY A 148 1.14 -5.57 -3.87
CA GLY A 148 0.86 -4.81 -5.09
C GLY A 148 0.56 -5.70 -6.29
N TYR A 149 1.35 -6.76 -6.51
CA TYR A 149 1.08 -7.74 -7.59
C TYR A 149 -0.20 -8.54 -7.35
N VAL A 150 -0.56 -8.82 -6.09
CA VAL A 150 -1.85 -9.44 -5.77
C VAL A 150 -3.01 -8.58 -6.25
N LYS A 151 -2.89 -7.26 -6.11
CA LYS A 151 -3.90 -6.27 -6.54
C LYS A 151 -3.81 -5.91 -8.02
N ASP A 152 -2.77 -6.36 -8.73
CA ASP A 152 -2.59 -6.12 -10.15
C ASP A 152 -3.51 -7.02 -10.99
N SER A 153 -4.33 -6.40 -11.81
CA SER A 153 -5.24 -7.08 -12.73
C SER A 153 -4.54 -8.03 -13.72
N THR A 154 -3.24 -7.85 -13.99
CA THR A 154 -2.46 -8.65 -14.94
C THR A 154 -2.31 -10.11 -14.49
N TYR A 155 -2.19 -10.33 -13.18
CA TYR A 155 -2.03 -11.66 -12.58
C TYR A 155 -3.34 -12.22 -12.02
N GLN A 156 -4.45 -11.53 -12.29
CA GLN A 156 -5.77 -11.95 -11.84
C GLN A 156 -6.60 -12.56 -12.98
N GLU A 157 -7.55 -13.40 -12.60
CA GLU A 157 -8.72 -13.73 -13.42
C GLU A 157 -9.96 -13.56 -12.58
N ARG A 158 -10.90 -12.70 -13.02
CA ARG A 158 -12.17 -12.46 -12.31
C ARG A 158 -11.97 -12.14 -10.82
N ASN A 159 -10.98 -11.32 -10.51
CA ASN A 159 -10.55 -10.90 -9.17
C ASN A 159 -9.97 -12.01 -8.29
N GLU A 160 -9.54 -13.14 -8.87
CA GLU A 160 -8.71 -14.13 -8.19
C GLU A 160 -7.26 -13.97 -8.63
N PHE A 161 -6.34 -13.77 -7.68
CA PHE A 161 -4.91 -13.75 -7.95
C PHE A 161 -4.41 -15.16 -8.24
N ILE A 162 -3.66 -15.31 -9.34
CA ILE A 162 -3.10 -16.59 -9.78
C ILE A 162 -1.57 -16.50 -9.74
N GLU A 163 -0.95 -17.10 -8.73
CA GLU A 163 0.50 -17.09 -8.55
C GLU A 163 1.24 -17.68 -9.76
N GLU A 164 0.68 -18.74 -10.39
CA GLU A 164 1.27 -19.35 -11.59
C GLU A 164 1.50 -18.33 -12.72
N LYS A 165 0.61 -17.36 -12.92
CA LYS A 165 0.79 -16.31 -13.93
C LYS A 165 1.97 -15.42 -13.61
N PHE A 166 2.09 -15.01 -12.35
CA PHE A 166 3.22 -14.22 -11.86
C PHE A 166 4.53 -14.99 -12.01
N TYR A 167 4.58 -16.24 -11.56
CA TYR A 167 5.73 -17.13 -11.67
C TYR A 167 6.21 -17.28 -13.12
N LYS A 168 5.30 -17.59 -14.05
CA LYS A 168 5.62 -17.73 -15.48
C LYS A 168 6.11 -16.43 -16.10
N ALA A 169 5.57 -15.28 -15.68
CA ALA A 169 6.04 -13.97 -16.14
C ALA A 169 7.49 -13.72 -15.72
N GLN A 170 7.85 -14.07 -14.48
CA GLN A 170 9.22 -13.91 -14.01
C GLN A 170 10.22 -14.85 -14.72
N ILE A 171 9.85 -16.11 -14.99
CA ILE A 171 10.68 -17.00 -15.83
C ILE A 171 10.87 -16.42 -17.24
N LYS A 172 9.82 -15.84 -17.82
CA LYS A 172 9.89 -15.22 -19.15
C LYS A 172 10.82 -14.00 -19.17
N ASN A 173 10.99 -13.34 -18.02
CA ASN A 173 11.95 -12.26 -17.80
C ASN A 173 13.34 -12.78 -17.38
N TYR A 174 13.62 -14.07 -17.59
CA TYR A 174 14.92 -14.71 -17.37
C TYR A 174 15.42 -14.75 -15.91
N TYR A 175 14.54 -14.62 -14.92
CA TYR A 175 14.90 -14.89 -13.52
C TYR A 175 15.01 -16.39 -13.26
N HIS A 176 16.03 -16.82 -12.52
CA HIS A 176 16.23 -18.20 -12.09
C HIS A 176 15.36 -18.50 -10.86
N LEU A 177 14.16 -19.01 -11.13
CA LEU A 177 13.26 -19.47 -10.08
C LEU A 177 13.38 -20.99 -9.91
N PRO A 178 13.22 -21.53 -8.70
CA PRO A 178 13.21 -22.97 -8.49
C PRO A 178 12.04 -23.59 -9.25
N SER A 179 12.27 -24.75 -9.87
CA SER A 179 11.22 -25.51 -10.58
C SER A 179 10.32 -26.31 -9.63
N LYS A 180 10.76 -26.50 -8.39
CA LYS A 180 10.04 -27.16 -7.30
C LYS A 180 10.44 -26.58 -5.95
N LEU A 181 9.52 -26.62 -5.00
CA LEU A 181 9.80 -26.35 -3.58
C LEU A 181 9.60 -27.67 -2.82
N GLY A 182 10.71 -28.36 -2.54
CA GLY A 182 10.65 -29.75 -2.10
C GLY A 182 10.07 -30.67 -3.19
N GLU A 183 8.98 -31.37 -2.87
CA GLU A 183 8.26 -32.22 -3.82
C GLU A 183 7.12 -31.49 -4.56
N GLU A 184 6.79 -30.27 -4.17
CA GLU A 184 5.64 -29.51 -4.64
C GLU A 184 5.99 -28.51 -5.75
N LEU A 185 4.96 -28.01 -6.43
CA LEU A 185 5.09 -26.86 -7.32
C LEU A 185 5.57 -25.63 -6.54
N PRO A 186 6.39 -24.76 -7.14
CA PRO A 186 6.93 -23.57 -6.48
C PRO A 186 5.88 -22.46 -6.30
N TYR A 187 4.67 -22.63 -6.82
CA TYR A 187 3.58 -21.67 -6.73
C TYR A 187 2.27 -22.37 -6.35
N LYS A 188 1.28 -21.62 -5.87
CA LYS A 188 -0.10 -22.08 -5.67
C LYS A 188 -0.80 -22.26 -7.01
N SER A 189 -1.38 -23.43 -7.23
CA SER A 189 -2.11 -23.77 -8.46
C SER A 189 -3.52 -23.21 -8.49
N GLU A 190 -4.09 -22.89 -7.31
CA GLU A 190 -5.44 -22.36 -7.18
C GLU A 190 -5.41 -20.83 -7.09
N GLY A 191 -6.37 -20.19 -7.76
CA GLY A 191 -6.58 -18.76 -7.65
C GLY A 191 -7.15 -18.40 -6.28
N VAL A 192 -6.73 -17.25 -5.74
CA VAL A 192 -7.18 -16.78 -4.42
C VAL A 192 -7.93 -15.47 -4.60
N LEU A 193 -9.17 -15.41 -4.13
CA LEU A 193 -10.01 -14.23 -4.23
C LEU A 193 -9.32 -13.02 -3.56
N VAL A 194 -9.23 -11.92 -4.28
CA VAL A 194 -8.67 -10.67 -3.79
C VAL A 194 -9.72 -9.97 -2.93
N ASP A 195 -9.45 -9.85 -1.64
CA ASP A 195 -10.23 -9.04 -0.72
C ASP A 195 -9.73 -7.59 -0.74
N GLY A 196 -10.60 -6.66 -1.17
CA GLY A 196 -10.26 -5.23 -1.16
C GLY A 196 -10.01 -4.70 0.25
N SER A 197 -10.61 -5.34 1.26
CA SER A 197 -10.45 -4.99 2.66
C SER A 197 -9.08 -5.39 3.22
N TYR A 198 -8.31 -6.26 2.52
CA TYR A 198 -6.98 -6.63 2.98
C TYR A 198 -6.01 -5.45 2.91
N ARG A 199 -5.35 -5.25 4.04
CA ARG A 199 -4.32 -4.24 4.25
C ARG A 199 -3.12 -4.95 4.82
N LEU A 200 -1.94 -4.68 4.26
CA LEU A 200 -0.71 -5.16 4.85
C LEU A 200 -0.42 -4.35 6.12
N SER A 201 -0.51 -5.00 7.29
CA SER A 201 0.00 -4.44 8.53
C SER A 201 1.47 -4.78 8.74
N GLU A 202 2.14 -4.06 9.64
CA GLU A 202 3.52 -4.41 10.07
C GLU A 202 3.56 -5.83 10.65
N GLU A 203 2.54 -6.21 11.41
CA GLU A 203 2.44 -7.54 12.01
C GLU A 203 2.24 -8.64 10.94
N ASP A 204 1.40 -8.38 9.93
CA ASP A 204 1.24 -9.31 8.81
C ASP A 204 2.53 -9.50 8.03
N ALA A 205 3.33 -8.43 7.89
CA ALA A 205 4.60 -8.52 7.19
C ALA A 205 5.63 -9.34 7.99
N ILE A 206 5.69 -9.14 9.31
CA ILE A 206 6.60 -9.86 10.20
C ILE A 206 6.23 -11.36 10.28
N ASN A 207 4.94 -11.66 10.35
CA ASN A 207 4.44 -13.03 10.52
C ASN A 207 4.14 -13.74 9.18
N ASP A 208 4.26 -13.04 8.05
CA ASP A 208 3.97 -13.54 6.70
C ASP A 208 2.54 -14.12 6.51
N THR A 209 1.60 -13.70 7.36
CA THR A 209 0.25 -14.27 7.44
C THR A 209 -0.61 -13.92 6.23
N LEU A 210 -0.48 -12.70 5.70
CA LEU A 210 -1.29 -12.23 4.59
C LEU A 210 -0.79 -12.79 3.25
N LEU A 211 0.52 -12.72 3.00
CA LEU A 211 1.07 -13.13 1.71
C LEU A 211 1.08 -14.65 1.53
N GLN A 212 1.20 -15.44 2.59
CA GLN A 212 1.02 -16.89 2.52
C GLN A 212 -0.38 -17.32 2.04
N LYS A 213 -1.37 -16.43 2.03
CA LYS A 213 -2.65 -16.71 1.37
C LYS A 213 -2.46 -16.79 -0.13
N PHE A 214 -1.68 -15.89 -0.72
CA PHE A 214 -1.55 -15.67 -2.16
C PHE A 214 -0.32 -16.35 -2.79
N PHE A 215 0.80 -16.39 -2.07
CA PHE A 215 2.05 -16.97 -2.53
C PHE A 215 2.38 -18.22 -1.72
N ARG A 216 3.08 -19.18 -2.33
CA ARG A 216 3.54 -20.37 -1.61
C ARG A 216 4.65 -20.03 -0.62
N ASP A 217 5.72 -19.40 -1.10
CA ASP A 217 6.81 -18.89 -0.29
C ASP A 217 7.58 -17.84 -1.10
N ILE A 218 7.45 -16.56 -0.75
CA ILE A 218 8.07 -15.50 -1.56
C ILE A 218 9.60 -15.51 -1.50
N PHE A 219 10.18 -15.92 -0.36
CA PHE A 219 11.61 -15.85 -0.12
C PHE A 219 12.34 -17.10 -0.61
N ALA A 220 11.70 -18.26 -0.62
CA ALA A 220 12.27 -19.46 -1.19
C ALA A 220 12.18 -19.45 -2.73
N VAL A 221 11.13 -18.85 -3.29
CA VAL A 221 10.85 -18.93 -4.73
C VAL A 221 11.39 -17.72 -5.49
N TYR A 222 11.24 -16.51 -4.95
CA TYR A 222 11.53 -15.26 -5.67
C TYR A 222 12.71 -14.48 -5.08
N SER A 223 13.63 -15.11 -4.36
CA SER A 223 14.79 -14.44 -3.74
C SER A 223 15.64 -13.65 -4.73
N GLU A 224 16.01 -14.25 -5.87
CA GLU A 224 16.77 -13.56 -6.92
C GLU A 224 15.98 -12.38 -7.50
N TYR A 225 14.68 -12.56 -7.76
CA TYR A 225 13.82 -11.48 -8.24
C TYR A 225 13.74 -10.33 -7.22
N ILE A 226 13.59 -10.65 -5.93
CA ILE A 226 13.60 -9.70 -4.83
C ILE A 226 14.93 -8.95 -4.81
N GLU A 227 16.04 -9.66 -4.93
CA GLU A 227 17.38 -9.08 -4.87
C GLU A 227 17.67 -8.12 -6.03
N ILE A 228 17.26 -8.50 -7.24
CA ILE A 228 17.57 -7.75 -8.46
C ILE A 228 16.57 -6.61 -8.73
N ASN A 229 15.29 -6.78 -8.40
CA ASN A 229 14.24 -5.81 -8.81
C ASN A 229 13.57 -5.10 -7.65
N VAL A 230 13.48 -5.71 -6.47
CA VAL A 230 12.70 -5.14 -5.36
C VAL A 230 13.60 -4.38 -4.40
N LEU A 231 14.69 -5.02 -3.93
CA LEU A 231 15.62 -4.42 -2.99
C LEU A 231 16.28 -3.14 -3.48
N PRO A 232 16.68 -2.98 -4.76
CA PRO A 232 17.37 -1.78 -5.17
C PRO A 232 16.53 -0.50 -5.02
N ASP A 233 15.23 -0.57 -5.31
CA ASP A 233 14.33 0.57 -5.11
C ASP A 233 14.11 0.87 -3.63
N ILE A 234 13.90 -0.17 -2.82
CA ILE A 234 13.75 -0.02 -1.37
C ILE A 234 14.99 0.63 -0.77
N TYR A 235 16.17 0.07 -1.02
CA TYR A 235 17.43 0.51 -0.43
C TYR A 235 17.86 1.92 -0.88
N ARG A 236 17.62 2.30 -2.14
CA ARG A 236 17.85 3.68 -2.59
C ARG A 236 16.92 4.68 -1.90
N LYS A 237 15.68 4.29 -1.66
CA LYS A 237 14.72 5.12 -0.92
C LYS A 237 15.09 5.21 0.55
N GLU A 238 15.54 4.11 1.16
CA GLU A 238 16.10 4.12 2.52
C GLU A 238 17.32 5.01 2.64
N LEU A 239 18.19 5.03 1.63
CA LEU A 239 19.33 5.94 1.58
C LEU A 239 18.87 7.42 1.60
N THR A 240 17.81 7.75 0.87
CA THR A 240 17.22 9.10 0.89
C THR A 240 16.56 9.41 2.25
N ALA A 241 15.90 8.43 2.87
CA ALA A 241 15.31 8.57 4.20
C ALA A 241 16.41 8.80 5.27
N GLN A 242 17.53 8.08 5.17
CA GLN A 242 18.67 8.25 6.06
C GLN A 242 19.31 9.63 5.91
N TYR A 243 19.49 10.13 4.68
CA TYR A 243 19.91 11.52 4.45
C TYR A 243 18.98 12.54 5.13
N LEU A 244 17.67 12.33 5.04
CA LEU A 244 16.68 13.19 5.70
C LEU A 244 16.81 13.17 7.23
N ILE A 245 17.12 12.00 7.81
CA ILE A 245 17.34 11.84 9.25
C ILE A 245 18.66 12.48 9.68
N ASP A 246 19.73 12.32 8.92
CA ASP A 246 21.05 12.80 9.32
C ASP A 246 21.20 14.31 9.12
N GLU A 247 20.73 14.83 7.99
CA GLU A 247 20.99 16.22 7.58
C GLU A 247 19.78 17.15 7.78
N ASN A 248 18.56 16.60 7.89
CA ASN A 248 17.32 17.39 7.87
C ASN A 248 16.36 17.07 9.03
N TYR A 249 16.85 16.46 10.11
CA TYR A 249 16.03 16.07 11.25
C TYR A 249 15.27 17.25 11.84
N ALA A 250 15.99 18.31 12.21
CA ALA A 250 15.43 19.45 12.92
C ALA A 250 14.62 20.38 12.00
N SER A 251 15.07 20.58 10.76
CA SER A 251 14.44 21.50 9.80
C SER A 251 13.18 20.92 9.18
N THR A 252 13.18 19.62 8.87
CA THR A 252 12.11 18.96 8.10
C THR A 252 11.35 17.95 8.94
N ILE A 253 12.02 16.94 9.52
CA ILE A 253 11.33 15.82 10.19
C ILE A 253 10.61 16.25 11.46
N LYS A 254 11.23 17.10 12.30
CA LYS A 254 10.56 17.64 13.51
C LYS A 254 9.41 18.58 13.18
N ASN A 255 9.44 19.26 12.04
CA ASN A 255 8.49 20.34 11.72
C ASN A 255 7.40 19.93 10.72
N VAL A 256 7.56 18.80 10.03
CA VAL A 256 6.53 18.31 9.12
C VAL A 256 5.32 17.89 9.94
N ALA A 257 4.15 18.41 9.57
CA ALA A 257 2.88 18.03 10.15
C ALA A 257 2.47 16.63 9.64
N ALA A 258 3.27 15.60 9.90
CA ALA A 258 2.94 14.24 9.49
C ALA A 258 1.79 13.68 10.33
N ARG A 259 0.89 12.95 9.68
CA ARG A 259 -0.30 12.34 10.30
C ARG A 259 -0.43 10.90 9.83
N LYS A 260 -0.68 9.98 10.76
CA LYS A 260 -1.18 8.64 10.44
C LYS A 260 -2.70 8.70 10.48
N VAL A 261 -3.35 8.46 9.34
CA VAL A 261 -4.82 8.51 9.24
C VAL A 261 -5.38 7.20 8.71
N ASP A 262 -6.64 6.96 9.05
CA ASP A 262 -7.49 5.94 8.46
C ASP A 262 -8.83 6.61 8.18
N TYR A 263 -9.33 6.53 6.94
CA TYR A 263 -10.61 7.13 6.61
C TYR A 263 -11.37 6.29 5.58
N ILE A 264 -12.68 6.49 5.57
CA ILE A 264 -13.59 5.86 4.63
C ILE A 264 -14.46 6.93 3.98
N THR A 265 -14.72 6.78 2.69
CA THR A 265 -15.66 7.64 1.95
C THR A 265 -16.73 6.77 1.33
N LEU A 266 -17.98 6.93 1.78
CA LEU A 266 -19.12 6.16 1.31
C LEU A 266 -20.11 7.05 0.55
N PRO A 267 -20.51 6.71 -0.67
CA PRO A 267 -21.62 7.36 -1.34
C PRO A 267 -22.89 7.26 -0.48
N ALA A 268 -23.62 8.35 -0.30
CA ALA A 268 -24.80 8.45 0.56
C ALA A 268 -25.94 7.48 0.18
N GLY A 269 -25.93 7.01 -1.07
CA GLY A 269 -26.98 6.16 -1.63
C GLY A 269 -28.35 6.84 -1.67
N ASP A 270 -29.35 6.10 -2.13
CA ASP A 270 -30.75 6.51 -2.02
C ASP A 270 -31.32 6.19 -0.62
N ASN A 271 -32.39 6.90 -0.22
CA ASN A 271 -33.19 6.59 0.98
C ASN A 271 -32.47 6.60 2.35
N ASN A 272 -31.39 7.37 2.51
CA ASN A 272 -30.64 7.52 3.78
C ASN A 272 -30.03 6.21 4.33
N ASN A 273 -29.95 5.15 3.53
CA ASN A 273 -29.47 3.83 3.96
C ASN A 273 -28.07 3.87 4.58
N VAL A 274 -27.16 4.62 3.96
CA VAL A 274 -25.78 4.76 4.41
C VAL A 274 -25.69 5.57 5.70
N SER A 275 -26.50 6.61 5.87
CA SER A 275 -26.54 7.36 7.13
C SER A 275 -27.00 6.47 8.30
N ARG A 276 -28.00 5.60 8.08
CA ARG A 276 -28.44 4.63 9.11
C ARG A 276 -27.33 3.63 9.46
N LEU A 277 -26.62 3.11 8.47
CA LEU A 277 -25.47 2.22 8.68
C LEU A 277 -24.38 2.91 9.50
N LEU A 278 -24.00 4.14 9.14
CA LEU A 278 -22.94 4.89 9.82
C LEU A 278 -23.31 5.19 11.27
N ASN A 279 -24.56 5.60 11.53
CA ASN A 279 -25.05 5.84 12.90
C ASN A 279 -25.09 4.55 13.72
N ALA A 280 -25.48 3.43 13.10
CA ALA A 280 -25.47 2.12 13.75
C ALA A 280 -24.03 1.68 14.07
N TYR A 281 -23.13 1.71 13.09
CA TYR A 281 -21.70 1.41 13.28
C TYR A 281 -21.09 2.27 14.38
N ASP A 282 -21.36 3.57 14.37
CA ASP A 282 -20.94 4.47 15.44
C ASP A 282 -21.38 3.98 16.83
N SER A 283 -22.66 3.65 16.97
CA SER A 283 -23.23 3.22 18.26
C SER A 283 -22.70 1.88 18.76
N VAL A 284 -22.25 0.98 17.86
CA VAL A 284 -21.82 -0.38 18.21
C VAL A 284 -20.32 -0.48 18.36
N ILE A 285 -19.58 0.25 17.52
CA ILE A 285 -18.15 0.08 17.32
C ILE A 285 -17.36 1.29 17.83
N ILE A 286 -17.68 2.49 17.34
CA ILE A 286 -16.89 3.68 17.62
C ILE A 286 -17.08 4.12 19.07
N LYS A 287 -18.34 4.36 19.48
CA LYS A 287 -18.66 4.88 20.80
C LYS A 287 -18.15 3.95 21.88
N ALA A 288 -17.41 4.53 22.81
CA ALA A 288 -16.90 3.80 23.95
C ALA A 288 -18.05 3.32 24.84
N ASP A 289 -17.93 2.11 25.37
CA ASP A 289 -18.86 1.61 26.37
C ASP A 289 -18.68 2.33 27.72
N SER A 290 -19.45 1.93 28.74
CA SER A 290 -19.35 2.51 30.09
C SER A 290 -17.99 2.32 30.76
N ASN A 291 -17.12 1.44 30.24
CA ASN A 291 -15.76 1.22 30.71
C ASN A 291 -14.72 1.99 29.87
N ASN A 292 -15.18 2.90 29.00
CA ASN A 292 -14.36 3.64 28.05
C ASN A 292 -13.62 2.73 27.05
N VAL A 293 -14.20 1.56 26.73
CA VAL A 293 -13.66 0.63 25.74
C VAL A 293 -14.46 0.76 24.45
N SER A 294 -13.78 1.18 23.38
CA SER A 294 -14.30 1.11 22.01
C SER A 294 -14.04 -0.29 21.42
N LYS A 295 -14.85 -0.74 20.47
CA LYS A 295 -14.54 -1.96 19.70
C LYS A 295 -13.73 -1.67 18.43
N ALA A 296 -13.37 -0.41 18.19
CA ALA A 296 -12.68 0.03 16.99
C ALA A 296 -11.27 -0.56 16.82
N ASP A 297 -10.61 -0.97 17.90
CA ASP A 297 -9.34 -1.73 17.86
C ASP A 297 -9.48 -3.04 17.06
N LYS A 298 -10.61 -3.73 17.21
CA LYS A 298 -10.88 -5.00 16.51
C LYS A 298 -11.63 -4.80 15.20
N TYR A 299 -12.58 -3.87 15.17
CA TYR A 299 -13.48 -3.65 14.04
C TYR A 299 -13.27 -2.25 13.44
N SER A 300 -12.14 -2.05 12.76
CA SER A 300 -11.78 -0.76 12.14
C SER A 300 -12.72 -0.33 11.00
N LEU A 301 -12.43 0.82 10.35
CA LEU A 301 -13.19 1.30 9.19
C LEU A 301 -13.22 0.31 8.01
N THR A 302 -12.29 -0.63 7.94
CA THR A 302 -12.34 -1.76 6.99
C THR A 302 -13.54 -2.68 7.23
N PHE A 303 -13.95 -2.86 8.50
CA PHE A 303 -15.16 -3.62 8.82
C PHE A 303 -16.41 -2.87 8.36
N LEU A 304 -16.44 -1.54 8.49
CA LEU A 304 -17.52 -0.71 7.95
C LEU A 304 -17.62 -0.82 6.42
N ASP A 305 -16.49 -0.85 5.71
CA ASP A 305 -16.46 -1.11 4.25
C ASP A 305 -17.05 -2.49 3.89
N ARG A 306 -16.70 -3.54 4.64
CA ARG A 306 -17.30 -4.89 4.48
C ARG A 306 -18.81 -4.88 4.72
N LEU A 307 -19.28 -4.19 5.77
CA LEU A 307 -20.72 -4.06 6.06
C LEU A 307 -21.46 -3.28 4.96
N TYR A 308 -20.86 -2.20 4.46
CA TYR A 308 -21.44 -1.38 3.39
C TYR A 308 -21.62 -2.16 2.09
N LYS A 309 -20.60 -2.96 1.73
CA LYS A 309 -20.67 -3.85 0.57
C LYS A 309 -21.67 -4.98 0.79
N GLY A 310 -21.68 -5.60 1.98
CA GLY A 310 -22.60 -6.67 2.36
C GLY A 310 -22.39 -8.00 1.63
N VAL A 311 -21.29 -8.16 0.89
CA VAL A 311 -21.01 -9.32 0.01
C VAL A 311 -20.37 -10.50 0.74
N ASP A 312 -19.66 -10.23 1.82
CA ASP A 312 -18.94 -11.25 2.58
C ASP A 312 -19.90 -12.11 3.41
N GLN A 313 -19.93 -13.41 3.10
CA GLN A 313 -20.85 -14.35 3.74
C GLN A 313 -20.52 -14.62 5.21
N THR A 314 -19.29 -14.34 5.66
CA THR A 314 -18.90 -14.47 7.07
C THR A 314 -19.66 -13.51 7.98
N LEU A 315 -20.13 -12.37 7.46
CA LEU A 315 -20.95 -11.38 8.17
C LEU A 315 -22.34 -11.92 8.56
N TYR A 316 -22.79 -13.01 7.92
CA TYR A 316 -24.09 -13.62 8.16
C TYR A 316 -24.01 -14.88 9.03
N ASP A 317 -22.80 -15.33 9.36
CA ASP A 317 -22.56 -16.45 10.25
C ASP A 317 -22.57 -15.99 11.72
N THR A 318 -23.73 -16.10 12.36
CA THR A 318 -23.92 -15.73 13.77
C THR A 318 -23.29 -16.72 14.77
N SER A 319 -22.64 -17.79 14.31
CA SER A 319 -21.87 -18.68 15.18
C SER A 319 -20.55 -18.04 15.62
N ASN A 320 -20.05 -17.06 14.85
CA ASN A 320 -18.85 -16.30 15.18
C ASN A 320 -19.18 -14.88 15.68
N GLU A 321 -18.25 -14.27 16.42
CA GLU A 321 -18.44 -12.95 17.04
C GLU A 321 -18.64 -11.83 16.00
N GLU A 322 -17.93 -11.91 14.87
CA GLU A 322 -17.99 -10.91 13.82
C GLU A 322 -19.39 -10.84 13.19
N GLY A 323 -19.98 -12.00 12.86
CA GLY A 323 -21.34 -12.09 12.33
C GLY A 323 -22.41 -11.66 13.34
N GLN A 324 -22.20 -11.92 14.64
CA GLN A 324 -23.10 -11.39 15.69
C GLN A 324 -23.08 -9.86 15.75
N ILE A 325 -21.90 -9.26 15.64
CA ILE A 325 -21.74 -7.80 15.65
C ILE A 325 -22.28 -7.19 14.36
N ALA A 326 -22.02 -7.80 13.20
CA ALA A 326 -22.58 -7.38 11.92
C ALA A 326 -24.10 -7.36 11.97
N LYS A 327 -24.73 -8.47 12.43
CA LYS A 327 -26.18 -8.54 12.63
C LYS A 327 -26.68 -7.41 13.54
N GLN A 328 -26.00 -7.17 14.66
CA GLN A 328 -26.38 -6.10 15.60
C GLN A 328 -26.37 -4.71 14.94
N ILE A 329 -25.41 -4.45 14.06
CA ILE A 329 -25.30 -3.19 13.31
C ILE A 329 -26.43 -3.09 12.28
N TYR A 330 -26.65 -4.13 11.48
CA TYR A 330 -27.71 -4.15 10.47
C TYR A 330 -29.11 -4.02 11.07
N ASP A 331 -29.38 -4.70 12.19
CA ASP A 331 -30.65 -4.58 12.93
C ASP A 331 -30.86 -3.11 13.38
N ARG A 332 -29.83 -2.45 13.92
CA ARG A 332 -29.90 -1.03 14.33
C ARG A 332 -30.02 -0.06 13.16
N ALA A 333 -29.42 -0.41 12.02
CA ALA A 333 -29.55 0.36 10.78
C ALA A 333 -30.94 0.20 10.15
N ASN A 334 -31.78 -0.71 10.67
CA ASN A 334 -33.08 -1.06 10.12
C ASN A 334 -32.95 -1.55 8.66
N TRP A 335 -31.92 -2.38 8.41
CA TRP A 335 -31.69 -3.02 7.12
C TRP A 335 -32.44 -4.35 7.05
N THR A 336 -32.91 -4.69 5.86
CA THR A 336 -33.80 -5.84 5.63
C THR A 336 -33.02 -7.02 5.08
N LEU A 337 -32.98 -8.12 5.84
CA LEU A 337 -32.35 -9.37 5.40
C LEU A 337 -33.21 -10.06 4.35
N SER A 338 -32.55 -10.57 3.31
CA SER A 338 -33.13 -11.34 2.20
C SER A 338 -32.17 -12.44 1.78
N GLU A 339 -32.68 -13.38 0.97
CA GLU A 339 -31.94 -14.53 0.46
C GLU A 339 -32.20 -14.68 -1.05
N ILE A 340 -31.21 -15.21 -1.77
CA ILE A 340 -31.30 -15.50 -3.21
C ILE A 340 -30.62 -16.84 -3.51
N ASP A 341 -31.33 -17.69 -4.23
CA ASP A 341 -30.82 -18.93 -4.80
C ASP A 341 -30.31 -18.64 -6.22
N ILE A 342 -29.00 -18.68 -6.44
CA ILE A 342 -28.40 -18.32 -7.73
C ILE A 342 -28.51 -19.46 -8.75
N ASP A 343 -28.41 -20.71 -8.26
CA ASP A 343 -28.37 -21.91 -9.10
C ASP A 343 -29.78 -22.47 -9.37
N GLY A 344 -30.78 -22.04 -8.60
CA GLY A 344 -32.17 -22.48 -8.73
C GLY A 344 -32.40 -23.90 -8.23
N ASP A 345 -31.45 -24.45 -7.46
CA ASP A 345 -31.46 -25.81 -6.94
C ASP A 345 -31.82 -25.89 -5.43
N GLY A 346 -31.99 -24.74 -4.78
CA GLY A 346 -32.34 -24.61 -3.37
C GLY A 346 -31.23 -25.00 -2.40
N THR A 347 -29.97 -25.10 -2.86
CA THR A 347 -28.84 -25.54 -2.03
C THR A 347 -27.81 -24.46 -1.73
N ASN A 348 -27.72 -23.40 -2.54
CA ASN A 348 -26.73 -22.32 -2.42
C ASN A 348 -27.40 -20.94 -2.29
N ASP A 349 -28.04 -20.70 -1.14
CA ASP A 349 -28.67 -19.41 -0.86
C ASP A 349 -27.63 -18.40 -0.34
N TYR A 350 -27.46 -17.30 -1.06
CA TYR A 350 -26.70 -16.16 -0.56
C TYR A 350 -27.59 -15.29 0.32
N LYS A 351 -27.13 -15.01 1.54
CA LYS A 351 -27.75 -14.02 2.41
C LYS A 351 -27.24 -12.64 2.05
N TYR A 352 -28.15 -11.67 2.04
CA TYR A 352 -27.81 -10.28 1.79
C TYR A 352 -28.81 -9.32 2.44
N TYR A 353 -28.37 -8.08 2.67
CA TYR A 353 -29.27 -6.99 3.06
C TYR A 353 -29.68 -6.17 1.83
N LEU A 354 -30.97 -5.87 1.67
CA LEU A 354 -31.53 -5.16 0.51
C LEU A 354 -30.82 -3.80 0.28
N GLU A 355 -30.40 -3.15 1.35
CA GLU A 355 -29.81 -1.81 1.34
C GLU A 355 -28.29 -1.78 1.09
N SER A 356 -27.64 -2.95 1.03
CA SER A 356 -26.21 -3.07 0.74
C SER A 356 -25.92 -2.99 -0.75
N GLN A 357 -24.67 -2.73 -1.13
CA GLN A 357 -24.26 -2.78 -2.55
C GLN A 357 -24.47 -4.17 -3.16
N PHE A 358 -24.28 -5.23 -2.37
CA PHE A 358 -24.57 -6.59 -2.81
C PHE A 358 -26.07 -6.82 -2.98
N GLY A 359 -26.90 -6.18 -2.15
CA GLY A 359 -28.35 -6.20 -2.31
C GLY A 359 -28.82 -5.66 -3.65
N ASP A 360 -28.23 -4.57 -4.13
CA ASP A 360 -28.51 -4.04 -5.47
C ASP A 360 -28.18 -5.06 -6.58
N ILE A 361 -27.12 -5.85 -6.43
CA ILE A 361 -26.74 -6.90 -7.38
C ILE A 361 -27.76 -8.05 -7.31
N CYS A 362 -28.09 -8.51 -6.10
CA CYS A 362 -29.05 -9.59 -5.89
C CYS A 362 -30.44 -9.25 -6.42
N GLU A 363 -30.96 -8.05 -6.14
CA GLU A 363 -32.29 -7.63 -6.61
C GLU A 363 -32.35 -7.52 -8.14
N LYS A 364 -31.29 -7.01 -8.79
CA LYS A 364 -31.20 -7.03 -10.26
C LYS A 364 -31.13 -8.46 -10.82
N PHE A 365 -30.48 -9.38 -10.11
CA PHE A 365 -30.41 -10.78 -10.52
C PHE A 365 -31.76 -11.50 -10.36
N LYS A 366 -32.53 -11.19 -9.30
CA LYS A 366 -33.89 -11.73 -9.11
C LYS A 366 -34.82 -11.40 -10.26
N VAL A 367 -34.72 -10.19 -10.82
CA VAL A 367 -35.51 -9.80 -11.99
C VAL A 367 -35.24 -10.78 -13.13
N ILE A 368 -33.97 -11.07 -13.46
CA ILE A 368 -33.67 -11.98 -14.58
C ILE A 368 -34.00 -13.46 -14.30
N GLN A 369 -34.07 -13.89 -13.04
CA GLN A 369 -34.48 -15.26 -12.68
C GLN A 369 -35.99 -15.49 -12.75
N SER A 370 -36.82 -14.46 -12.52
CA SER A 370 -38.27 -14.64 -12.47
C SER A 370 -38.86 -14.93 -13.87
N SER A 371 -39.73 -15.94 -13.98
CA SER A 371 -40.34 -16.36 -15.26
C SER A 371 -41.29 -15.32 -15.87
N SER A 372 -41.76 -14.35 -15.09
CA SER A 372 -42.57 -13.19 -15.50
C SER A 372 -41.75 -11.99 -16.01
N SER A 373 -40.43 -12.03 -15.90
CA SER A 373 -39.52 -10.90 -16.19
C SER A 373 -39.37 -10.51 -17.64
N ARG A 374 -39.79 -11.36 -18.60
CA ARG A 374 -39.74 -11.02 -20.04
C ARG A 374 -40.59 -9.80 -20.40
N TYR A 375 -41.48 -9.38 -19.50
CA TYR A 375 -42.30 -8.17 -19.63
C TYR A 375 -41.78 -6.99 -18.79
N ASP A 376 -40.71 -7.17 -18.01
CA ASP A 376 -40.04 -6.07 -17.30
C ASP A 376 -39.28 -5.20 -18.31
N PRO A 377 -39.54 -3.88 -18.39
CA PRO A 377 -38.84 -2.98 -19.30
C PRO A 377 -37.31 -2.98 -19.12
N ASN A 378 -36.80 -3.37 -17.95
CA ASN A 378 -35.38 -3.39 -17.62
C ASN A 378 -34.71 -4.76 -17.83
N PHE A 379 -35.47 -5.81 -18.18
CA PHE A 379 -34.94 -7.18 -18.32
C PHE A 379 -33.74 -7.23 -19.26
N GLU A 380 -33.84 -6.67 -20.46
CA GLU A 380 -32.77 -6.72 -21.46
C GLU A 380 -31.50 -5.99 -20.97
N THR A 381 -31.65 -4.86 -20.28
CA THR A 381 -30.51 -4.10 -19.74
C THR A 381 -29.83 -4.89 -18.62
N GLN A 382 -30.59 -5.49 -17.72
CA GLN A 382 -30.06 -6.29 -16.62
C GLN A 382 -29.44 -7.60 -17.11
N TRP A 383 -30.11 -8.30 -18.02
CA TRP A 383 -29.59 -9.51 -18.66
C TRP A 383 -28.23 -9.26 -19.33
N ASN A 384 -28.11 -8.17 -20.10
CA ASN A 384 -26.85 -7.83 -20.74
C ASN A 384 -25.76 -7.44 -19.73
N SER A 385 -26.13 -6.84 -18.58
CA SER A 385 -25.18 -6.54 -17.50
C SER A 385 -24.61 -7.79 -16.81
N PHE A 386 -25.36 -8.90 -16.78
CA PHE A 386 -24.93 -10.17 -16.17
C PHE A 386 -24.41 -11.21 -17.17
N THR A 387 -24.53 -10.99 -18.47
CA THR A 387 -24.03 -11.94 -19.47
C THR A 387 -22.92 -11.36 -20.33
N SER A 388 -22.66 -10.05 -20.22
CA SER A 388 -21.81 -9.29 -21.14
C SER A 388 -22.21 -9.57 -22.59
N ASN A 389 -23.47 -9.27 -22.90
CA ASN A 389 -24.10 -9.55 -24.20
C ASN A 389 -23.96 -11.02 -24.65
N GLY A 390 -24.15 -11.97 -23.73
CA GLY A 390 -24.07 -13.41 -24.02
C GLY A 390 -22.67 -14.02 -24.05
N THR A 391 -21.63 -13.30 -23.61
CA THR A 391 -20.25 -13.84 -23.49
C THR A 391 -20.18 -14.98 -22.46
N TYR A 392 -20.98 -14.92 -21.39
CA TYR A 392 -21.04 -15.93 -20.35
C TYR A 392 -22.46 -16.09 -19.78
N SER A 393 -22.70 -17.13 -18.98
CA SER A 393 -24.00 -17.35 -18.31
C SER A 393 -24.29 -16.26 -17.28
N ALA A 394 -25.57 -16.00 -17.03
CA ALA A 394 -25.98 -15.03 -16.01
C ALA A 394 -25.40 -15.35 -14.63
N THR A 395 -25.37 -16.63 -14.23
CA THR A 395 -24.76 -17.10 -12.98
C THR A 395 -23.26 -16.79 -12.92
N THR A 396 -22.53 -16.97 -14.04
CA THR A 396 -21.12 -16.60 -14.13
C THR A 396 -20.95 -15.09 -13.95
N GLY A 397 -21.81 -14.27 -14.55
CA GLY A 397 -21.76 -12.82 -14.39
C GLY A 397 -22.10 -12.34 -13.00
N PHE A 398 -23.04 -13.01 -12.31
CA PHE A 398 -23.34 -12.74 -10.91
C PHE A 398 -22.08 -12.95 -10.05
N GLU A 399 -21.38 -14.07 -10.23
CA GLU A 399 -20.14 -14.34 -9.52
C GLU A 399 -19.03 -13.33 -9.86
N ILE A 400 -18.93 -12.88 -11.12
CA ILE A 400 -17.99 -11.82 -11.51
C ILE A 400 -18.30 -10.53 -10.75
N GLN A 401 -19.54 -10.04 -10.79
CA GLN A 401 -19.93 -8.81 -10.10
C GLN A 401 -19.77 -8.93 -8.58
N ARG A 402 -20.08 -10.09 -7.99
CA ARG A 402 -19.88 -10.39 -6.57
C ARG A 402 -18.40 -10.25 -6.19
N ARG A 403 -17.51 -10.86 -6.96
CA ARG A 403 -16.06 -10.82 -6.73
C ARG A 403 -15.47 -9.42 -6.97
N GLU A 404 -15.96 -8.71 -7.98
CA GLU A 404 -15.59 -7.30 -8.22
C GLU A 404 -15.97 -6.41 -7.04
N LEU A 405 -17.17 -6.60 -6.48
CA LEU A 405 -17.60 -5.88 -5.28
C LEU A 405 -16.73 -6.24 -4.07
N PHE A 406 -16.42 -7.53 -3.88
CA PHE A 406 -15.56 -8.01 -2.79
C PHE A 406 -14.15 -7.40 -2.86
N ALA A 407 -13.58 -7.28 -4.06
CA ALA A 407 -12.26 -6.71 -4.31
C ALA A 407 -12.20 -5.18 -4.17
N LYS A 408 -13.35 -4.48 -4.13
CA LYS A 408 -13.40 -3.02 -3.96
C LYS A 408 -13.01 -2.62 -2.53
N ASN A 409 -12.34 -1.47 -2.39
CA ASN A 409 -11.98 -0.89 -1.09
C ASN A 409 -12.33 0.60 -1.03
N GLU A 410 -13.24 0.98 -0.13
CA GLU A 410 -13.64 2.39 0.05
C GLU A 410 -12.79 3.12 1.11
N THR A 411 -11.76 2.46 1.62
CA THR A 411 -10.95 2.97 2.72
C THR A 411 -9.54 3.34 2.30
N THR A 412 -8.96 4.32 2.99
CA THR A 412 -7.58 4.77 2.78
C THR A 412 -6.89 4.94 4.12
N ASN A 413 -5.66 4.48 4.22
CA ASN A 413 -4.89 4.49 5.46
C ASN A 413 -3.40 4.76 5.19
N GLY A 414 -2.65 5.14 6.21
CA GLY A 414 -1.20 5.32 6.13
C GLY A 414 -0.70 6.63 6.71
N TRP A 415 0.57 6.94 6.44
CA TRP A 415 1.23 8.18 6.83
C TRP A 415 1.15 9.21 5.68
N TYR A 416 0.77 10.43 6.03
CA TYR A 416 0.59 11.52 5.08
C TYR A 416 1.17 12.83 5.60
N THR A 417 1.55 13.69 4.66
CA THR A 417 1.96 15.08 4.90
C THR A 417 0.95 16.04 4.25
N PRO A 418 0.99 17.36 4.51
CA PRO A 418 -0.02 18.31 4.03
C PRO A 418 -0.26 18.33 2.52
N GLY A 419 0.66 17.83 1.71
CA GLY A 419 0.49 17.68 0.25
C GLY A 419 -0.29 16.42 -0.19
N GLY A 420 -0.62 15.51 0.73
CA GLY A 420 -1.35 14.27 0.46
C GLY A 420 -2.87 14.37 0.64
N LEU A 421 -3.54 13.21 0.59
CA LEU A 421 -4.99 13.07 0.85
C LEU A 421 -5.88 13.92 -0.08
N SER A 422 -5.54 13.98 -1.38
CA SER A 422 -6.25 14.79 -2.37
C SER A 422 -7.70 14.37 -2.59
N SER A 423 -8.03 13.09 -2.32
CA SER A 423 -9.38 12.53 -2.39
C SER A 423 -10.28 12.93 -1.22
N LEU A 424 -9.72 13.43 -0.11
CA LEU A 424 -10.52 13.95 1.00
C LEU A 424 -11.08 15.35 0.67
N PRO A 425 -12.28 15.67 1.15
CA PRO A 425 -12.83 17.02 1.09
C PRO A 425 -11.83 18.04 1.67
N GLU A 426 -11.66 19.18 0.97
CA GLU A 426 -10.61 20.16 1.29
C GLU A 426 -10.69 20.66 2.74
N ASN A 427 -11.90 20.85 3.26
CA ASN A 427 -12.14 21.27 4.64
C ASN A 427 -11.60 20.26 5.66
N LEU A 428 -11.72 18.95 5.39
CA LEU A 428 -11.20 17.89 6.25
C LEU A 428 -9.68 17.76 6.05
N ARG A 429 -9.20 17.71 4.80
CA ARG A 429 -7.77 17.65 4.47
C ARG A 429 -6.98 18.74 5.18
N ASN A 430 -7.40 20.00 5.05
CA ASN A 430 -6.71 21.14 5.64
C ASN A 430 -6.78 21.14 7.19
N ARG A 431 -7.77 20.46 7.77
CA ARG A 431 -7.99 20.39 9.22
C ARG A 431 -7.14 19.30 9.89
N ILE A 432 -7.00 18.13 9.27
CA ILE A 432 -6.16 17.01 9.73
C ILE A 432 -4.74 17.49 10.09
N PHE A 433 -4.19 18.38 9.28
CA PHE A 433 -2.82 18.87 9.42
C PHE A 433 -2.65 20.07 10.34
N LYS A 434 -3.71 20.51 11.05
CA LYS A 434 -3.60 21.58 12.04
C LYS A 434 -2.81 21.12 13.27
N THR A 435 -2.04 22.02 13.87
CA THR A 435 -1.29 21.76 15.11
C THR A 435 -2.22 21.42 16.27
N GLN A 436 -3.44 21.95 16.28
CA GLN A 436 -4.46 21.69 17.28
C GLN A 436 -4.87 20.21 17.33
N VAL A 437 -4.92 19.52 16.19
CA VAL A 437 -5.14 18.06 16.14
C VAL A 437 -4.04 17.35 16.95
N ALA A 438 -2.77 17.68 16.70
CA ALA A 438 -1.65 17.08 17.42
C ALA A 438 -1.65 17.40 18.92
N ASN A 439 -2.06 18.61 19.32
CA ASN A 439 -2.19 18.96 20.74
C ASN A 439 -3.28 18.13 21.43
N GLN A 440 -4.43 17.94 20.79
CA GLN A 440 -5.57 17.20 21.36
C GLN A 440 -5.33 15.70 21.48
N LEU A 441 -4.43 15.12 20.68
CA LEU A 441 -4.02 13.72 20.82
C LEU A 441 -3.10 13.48 22.04
N VAL A 442 -2.51 14.54 22.61
CA VAL A 442 -1.57 14.46 23.74
C VAL A 442 -2.25 14.87 25.04
N SER A 443 -3.00 15.97 25.01
CA SER A 443 -3.78 16.39 26.16
C SER A 443 -5.03 15.52 26.23
N ASN A 444 -5.11 14.60 27.19
CA ASN A 444 -6.37 13.96 27.61
C ASN A 444 -7.43 14.99 28.12
N ASP A 445 -7.19 16.28 27.90
CA ASP A 445 -8.06 17.39 28.25
C ASP A 445 -9.19 17.50 27.22
N ASN A 446 -10.27 16.81 27.58
CA ASN A 446 -11.54 16.76 26.87
C ASN A 446 -12.35 18.07 26.96
N SER A 447 -11.83 19.16 27.57
CA SER A 447 -12.62 20.38 27.80
C SER A 447 -12.80 21.27 26.57
N LYS A 448 -12.10 21.02 25.46
CA LYS A 448 -12.18 21.81 24.20
C LYS A 448 -12.18 20.91 22.95
N TYR A 449 -13.27 20.22 22.67
CA TYR A 449 -13.43 19.33 21.50
C TYR A 449 -13.61 20.06 20.16
N ASP A 450 -12.68 20.93 19.78
CA ASP A 450 -12.84 21.67 18.52
C ASP A 450 -12.41 20.86 17.30
N TYR A 451 -11.38 19.99 17.36
CA TYR A 451 -10.78 19.38 16.16
C TYR A 451 -10.95 17.87 16.06
N VAL A 452 -10.85 17.14 17.18
CA VAL A 452 -11.09 15.70 17.24
C VAL A 452 -12.00 15.33 18.41
N LYS A 453 -12.72 14.22 18.27
CA LYS A 453 -13.47 13.55 19.34
C LYS A 453 -12.74 12.29 19.75
N ASN A 454 -12.43 12.14 21.03
CA ASN A 454 -11.89 10.89 21.58
C ASN A 454 -13.06 9.96 21.93
N GLU A 455 -13.05 8.76 21.36
CA GLU A 455 -13.97 7.67 21.67
C GLU A 455 -13.13 6.43 22.02
N GLY A 456 -12.98 6.14 23.32
CA GLY A 456 -12.27 4.95 23.80
C GLY A 456 -10.80 4.87 23.37
N GLY A 457 -10.12 6.01 23.26
CA GLY A 457 -8.71 6.10 22.82
C GLY A 457 -8.51 6.33 21.32
N HIS A 458 -9.59 6.30 20.53
CA HIS A 458 -9.56 6.63 19.10
C HIS A 458 -9.98 8.08 18.84
N TYR A 459 -9.25 8.78 17.98
CA TYR A 459 -9.46 10.21 17.74
C TYR A 459 -10.08 10.44 16.35
N TYR A 460 -11.34 10.85 16.32
CA TYR A 460 -12.08 11.10 15.08
C TYR A 460 -12.15 12.58 14.76
N LEU A 461 -11.86 12.95 13.51
CA LEU A 461 -11.86 14.34 13.08
C LEU A 461 -13.27 14.93 13.08
N ILE A 462 -13.44 16.08 13.71
CA ILE A 462 -14.67 16.88 13.71
C ILE A 462 -14.52 17.99 12.66
N PRO A 463 -15.55 18.32 11.84
CA PRO A 463 -15.50 19.46 10.92
C PRO A 463 -15.41 20.78 11.69
N LYS A 464 -15.20 21.90 10.98
CA LYS A 464 -14.97 23.21 11.61
C LYS A 464 -16.15 23.71 12.46
N ASP A 465 -17.36 23.52 11.94
CA ASP A 465 -18.58 24.07 12.51
C ASP A 465 -19.58 22.92 12.72
N PRO A 466 -19.32 21.99 13.66
CA PRO A 466 -20.26 20.91 13.94
C PRO A 466 -21.54 21.50 14.53
N LEU A 467 -22.69 20.88 14.24
CA LEU A 467 -23.92 21.23 14.94
C LEU A 467 -23.76 20.86 16.42
N THR A 468 -24.01 21.80 17.32
CA THR A 468 -23.78 21.63 18.77
C THR A 468 -24.63 20.52 19.39
N THR A 469 -25.70 20.12 18.72
CA THR A 469 -26.60 19.02 19.14
C THR A 469 -26.28 17.69 18.45
N ASP A 470 -25.26 17.62 17.60
CA ASP A 470 -24.93 16.42 16.84
C ASP A 470 -24.26 15.38 17.75
N THR A 471 -24.90 14.22 17.87
CA THR A 471 -24.40 13.07 18.64
C THR A 471 -23.33 12.28 17.88
N HIS A 472 -23.07 12.62 16.61
CA HIS A 472 -22.13 11.97 15.70
C HIS A 472 -21.28 12.99 14.91
N PRO A 473 -20.61 13.94 15.59
CA PRO A 473 -20.04 15.13 14.94
C PRO A 473 -18.89 14.82 13.96
N TYR A 474 -18.37 13.58 13.93
CA TYR A 474 -17.33 13.10 13.01
C TYR A 474 -17.86 12.34 11.79
N ILE A 475 -19.19 12.14 11.67
CA ILE A 475 -19.81 11.61 10.45
C ILE A 475 -20.11 12.79 9.53
N VAL A 476 -19.18 13.10 8.63
CA VAL A 476 -19.25 14.31 7.81
C VAL A 476 -19.92 14.00 6.48
N LYS A 477 -21.00 14.70 6.17
CA LYS A 477 -21.59 14.69 4.82
C LYS A 477 -20.90 15.72 3.93
N ASP A 478 -20.26 15.26 2.86
CA ASP A 478 -19.67 16.10 1.81
C ASP A 478 -20.33 15.80 0.46
N GLY A 479 -21.19 16.70 0.00
CA GLY A 479 -21.99 16.50 -1.21
C GLY A 479 -22.85 15.24 -1.13
N THR A 480 -22.56 14.28 -2.00
CA THR A 480 -23.24 12.97 -2.07
C THR A 480 -22.51 11.88 -1.30
N ASN A 481 -21.48 12.20 -0.51
CA ASN A 481 -20.69 11.23 0.23
C ASN A 481 -20.76 11.48 1.73
N PHE A 482 -20.52 10.42 2.51
CA PHE A 482 -20.22 10.48 3.92
C PHE A 482 -18.76 10.10 4.14
N VAL A 483 -18.11 10.79 5.07
CA VAL A 483 -16.70 10.62 5.40
C VAL A 483 -16.55 10.48 6.90
N ILE A 484 -15.79 9.47 7.34
CA ILE A 484 -15.28 9.34 8.72
C ILE A 484 -13.76 9.30 8.62
N VAL A 485 -13.09 10.12 9.44
CA VAL A 485 -11.62 10.18 9.51
C VAL A 485 -11.17 9.90 10.94
N GLU A 486 -10.39 8.83 11.12
CA GLU A 486 -9.63 8.54 12.33
C GLU A 486 -8.19 9.03 12.18
N VAL A 487 -7.71 9.80 13.16
CA VAL A 487 -6.32 10.25 13.26
C VAL A 487 -5.62 9.35 14.29
N LYS A 488 -4.87 8.35 13.79
CA LYS A 488 -4.19 7.35 14.63
C LYS A 488 -2.92 7.87 15.27
N GLU A 489 -2.23 8.80 14.61
CA GLU A 489 -1.05 9.46 15.16
C GLU A 489 -0.91 10.87 14.57
N ALA A 490 -0.53 11.83 15.41
CA ALA A 490 -0.27 13.19 14.99
C ALA A 490 1.03 13.68 15.59
N VAL A 491 2.05 13.69 14.75
CA VAL A 491 3.42 14.02 15.18
C VAL A 491 3.51 15.51 15.45
N LYS A 492 4.14 15.81 16.59
CA LYS A 492 4.49 17.15 17.06
C LYS A 492 5.97 17.15 17.41
N SER A 493 6.66 18.24 17.11
CA SER A 493 8.11 18.39 17.29
C SER A 493 8.59 18.03 18.70
N SER A 494 7.80 18.33 19.73
CA SER A 494 8.13 18.03 21.13
C SER A 494 8.23 16.53 21.41
N ARG A 495 7.41 15.70 20.77
CA ARG A 495 7.42 14.24 20.98
C ARG A 495 8.62 13.54 20.34
N LEU A 496 9.32 14.22 19.43
CA LEU A 496 10.55 13.76 18.79
C LEU A 496 11.81 14.36 19.43
N ASP A 497 11.65 15.09 20.54
CA ASP A 497 12.75 15.77 21.21
C ASP A 497 12.96 15.18 22.59
N GLU A 498 14.11 14.54 22.79
CA GLU A 498 14.47 13.84 24.03
C GLU A 498 14.46 14.74 25.28
N THR A 499 14.51 16.07 25.09
CA THR A 499 14.50 17.04 26.19
C THR A 499 13.10 17.39 26.67
N LYS A 500 12.04 16.79 26.12
CA LYS A 500 10.64 17.14 26.39
C LYS A 500 9.91 16.05 27.17
N ASP A 501 9.01 16.49 28.05
CA ASP A 501 8.21 15.60 28.90
C ASP A 501 7.27 14.67 28.10
N ASP A 502 6.88 15.06 26.88
CA ASP A 502 6.01 14.29 25.99
C ASP A 502 6.78 13.46 24.94
N PHE A 503 8.09 13.30 25.11
CA PHE A 503 8.96 12.52 24.24
C PHE A 503 8.52 11.05 24.15
N TYR A 504 8.57 10.48 22.93
CA TYR A 504 8.20 9.08 22.70
C TYR A 504 9.17 8.05 23.31
N GLY A 505 10.36 8.47 23.74
CA GLY A 505 11.50 7.59 23.96
C GLY A 505 12.32 7.41 22.68
N LEU A 506 13.61 7.11 22.82
CA LEU A 506 14.58 7.08 21.70
C LEU A 506 14.14 6.14 20.56
N ASP A 507 13.74 4.92 20.88
CA ASP A 507 13.34 3.91 19.89
C ASP A 507 12.09 4.35 19.09
N LYS A 508 11.00 4.66 19.81
CA LYS A 508 9.74 5.05 19.16
C LYS A 508 9.86 6.37 18.39
N ALA A 509 10.63 7.33 18.90
CA ALA A 509 10.92 8.57 18.18
C ALA A 509 11.67 8.30 16.87
N TYR A 510 12.69 7.45 16.89
CA TYR A 510 13.41 7.04 15.68
C TYR A 510 12.49 6.34 14.69
N ARG A 511 11.70 5.35 15.12
CA ARG A 511 10.76 4.63 14.24
C ARG A 511 9.75 5.55 13.57
N ILE A 512 9.18 6.50 14.31
CA ILE A 512 8.25 7.49 13.76
C ILE A 512 8.97 8.42 12.79
N ALA A 513 10.13 8.96 13.18
CA ALA A 513 10.93 9.82 12.32
C ALA A 513 11.33 9.13 11.01
N HIS A 514 11.70 7.84 11.08
CA HIS A 514 12.05 7.02 9.93
C HIS A 514 10.86 6.85 8.98
N LYS A 515 9.66 6.54 9.50
CA LYS A 515 8.44 6.44 8.68
C LYS A 515 8.09 7.76 7.98
N ILE A 516 8.27 8.88 8.68
CA ILE A 516 8.11 10.22 8.09
C ILE A 516 9.14 10.45 6.98
N ALA A 517 10.42 10.21 7.28
CA ALA A 517 11.52 10.39 6.33
C ALA A 517 11.30 9.53 5.07
N TYR A 518 10.93 8.27 5.23
CA TYR A 518 10.63 7.37 4.12
C TYR A 518 9.42 7.85 3.29
N SER A 519 8.39 8.41 3.93
CA SER A 519 7.25 9.00 3.20
C SER A 519 7.65 10.20 2.35
N LEU A 520 8.60 11.01 2.83
CA LEU A 520 9.16 12.16 2.13
C LEU A 520 10.21 11.76 1.07
N ALA A 521 10.89 10.63 1.26
CA ALA A 521 11.97 10.15 0.41
C ALA A 521 11.58 9.85 -1.04
N SER A 522 10.28 9.91 -1.37
CA SER A 522 9.79 9.78 -2.75
C SER A 522 9.74 11.10 -3.51
N SER A 523 9.94 12.25 -2.85
CA SER A 523 9.88 13.55 -3.54
C SER A 523 11.18 13.85 -4.29
N ASP A 524 11.07 14.37 -5.51
CA ASP A 524 12.21 14.69 -6.37
C ASP A 524 13.24 15.60 -5.67
N THR A 525 12.78 16.54 -4.85
CA THR A 525 13.63 17.44 -4.06
C THR A 525 14.58 16.65 -3.15
N TRP A 526 14.04 15.73 -2.35
CA TRP A 526 14.83 14.95 -1.40
C TRP A 526 15.68 13.90 -2.10
N VAL A 527 15.17 13.27 -3.15
CA VAL A 527 15.95 12.32 -3.96
C VAL A 527 17.17 13.01 -4.57
N LYS A 528 17.01 14.19 -5.17
CA LYS A 528 18.12 14.93 -5.77
C LYS A 528 19.15 15.38 -4.73
N ALA A 529 18.70 15.87 -3.58
CA ALA A 529 19.59 16.29 -2.50
C ALA A 529 20.39 15.11 -1.93
N ALA A 530 19.73 13.99 -1.65
CA ALA A 530 20.39 12.77 -1.17
C ALA A 530 21.39 12.22 -2.20
N LYS A 531 21.01 12.15 -3.48
CA LYS A 531 21.91 11.73 -4.57
C LYS A 531 23.19 12.57 -4.58
N SER A 532 23.06 13.90 -4.54
CA SER A 532 24.21 14.82 -4.56
C SER A 532 25.12 14.60 -3.34
N TYR A 533 24.53 14.52 -2.14
CA TYR A 533 25.24 14.27 -0.88
C TYR A 533 26.05 12.96 -0.88
N TYR A 534 25.45 11.86 -1.33
CA TYR A 534 26.14 10.57 -1.34
C TYR A 534 27.17 10.46 -2.45
N VAL A 535 26.92 11.06 -3.63
CA VAL A 535 27.91 11.12 -4.70
C VAL A 535 29.17 11.86 -4.26
N GLU A 536 29.01 12.99 -3.56
CA GLU A 536 30.12 13.73 -2.94
C GLU A 536 30.90 12.83 -1.96
N LYS A 537 30.19 12.16 -1.05
CA LYS A 537 30.81 11.24 -0.07
C LYS A 537 31.52 10.05 -0.70
N MET A 538 31.04 9.53 -1.82
CA MET A 538 31.59 8.34 -2.46
C MET A 538 32.94 8.57 -3.13
N SER A 539 33.33 9.82 -3.42
CA SER A 539 34.62 10.15 -4.08
C SER A 539 34.90 9.25 -5.30
N ILE A 540 33.91 9.15 -6.19
CA ILE A 540 33.92 8.20 -7.32
C ILE A 540 35.09 8.51 -8.26
N ILE A 541 35.85 7.48 -8.62
CA ILE A 541 36.85 7.55 -9.68
C ILE A 541 36.19 7.12 -10.98
N TYR A 542 36.17 8.01 -11.96
CA TYR A 542 35.56 7.75 -13.27
C TYR A 542 36.62 7.26 -14.26
N HIS A 543 36.37 6.09 -14.85
CA HIS A 543 37.22 5.52 -15.90
C HIS A 543 36.61 5.66 -17.31
N ASP A 544 35.34 6.06 -17.39
CA ASP A 544 34.59 6.28 -18.63
C ASP A 544 34.20 7.76 -18.75
N GLU A 545 34.52 8.38 -19.89
CA GLU A 545 34.33 9.80 -20.14
C GLU A 545 32.85 10.18 -20.29
N TYR A 546 32.01 9.30 -20.83
CA TYR A 546 30.56 9.54 -20.92
C TYR A 546 29.89 9.48 -19.56
N VAL A 547 30.33 8.56 -18.68
CA VAL A 547 29.85 8.52 -17.30
C VAL A 547 30.31 9.79 -16.57
N LEU A 548 31.57 10.20 -16.72
CA LEU A 548 32.06 11.45 -16.15
C LEU A 548 31.24 12.66 -16.62
N ASP A 549 30.96 12.77 -17.92
CA ASP A 549 30.20 13.88 -18.50
C ASP A 549 28.75 13.92 -18.03
N TYR A 550 28.11 12.76 -17.86
CA TYR A 550 26.79 12.68 -17.24
C TYR A 550 26.83 13.20 -15.80
N PHE A 551 27.81 12.78 -14.98
CA PHE A 551 27.91 13.24 -13.60
C PHE A 551 28.21 14.74 -13.51
N LYS A 552 29.09 15.28 -14.36
CA LYS A 552 29.33 16.73 -14.48
C LYS A 552 28.08 17.50 -14.90
N THR A 553 27.29 16.96 -15.82
CA THR A 553 26.06 17.62 -16.29
C THR A 553 24.95 17.55 -15.23
N THR A 554 24.84 16.42 -14.53
CA THR A 554 23.76 16.16 -13.55
C THR A 554 24.03 16.80 -12.20
N PHE A 555 25.31 16.85 -11.79
CA PHE A 555 25.78 17.38 -10.51
C PHE A 555 26.92 18.39 -10.71
N PRO A 556 26.71 19.49 -11.46
CA PRO A 556 27.78 20.42 -11.84
C PRO A 556 28.51 20.99 -10.61
N ASP A 557 27.77 21.27 -9.54
CA ASP A 557 28.29 21.81 -8.28
C ASP A 557 29.33 20.90 -7.59
N LEU A 558 29.43 19.61 -7.96
CA LEU A 558 30.43 18.68 -7.41
C LEU A 558 31.76 18.68 -8.17
N PHE A 559 31.83 19.36 -9.33
CA PHE A 559 32.98 19.36 -10.24
C PHE A 559 33.57 20.75 -10.50
N ASP A 560 32.94 21.79 -9.94
CA ASP A 560 33.47 23.15 -9.83
C ASP A 560 34.38 23.26 -8.59
#